data_AF-A0A7C3YPK0-F1
#
_entry.id   AF-A0A7C3YPK0-F1
#
_cell.length_a   1.000
_cell.length_b   1.000
_cell.length_c   1.000
_cell.angle_alpha   90.00
_cell.angle_beta   90.00
_cell.angle_gamma   90.00
#
_symmetry.space_group_name_H-M   'P 1'
#
loop_
_entity.id
_entity.type
_entity.pdbx_description
1 polymer ?
#
loop_
_entity_poly.entity_id
_entity_poly.type
_entity_poly.pdbx_seq_one_letter_code
_entity_poly.pdbx_strand_id
1 'polypeptide(L)'
;MISEREFPNYCNMLCDICSENQASYVISTIVDSKLIELYACENCATNRKNSFIQQELRKDYQELICPYCLFELPIGKNFYNLPLLGCPFCYDQFHKELTPLLLRIHGSTKHCGKFSVKSDEQILKHSIKIQPFSRSSVSIREAQWMSSKGPNFDVVVSSRIRLARNISGYPFCNLAVQSELYEIAEIVEQALADIAKQDYFPLKNAYVVDIDELDDVDRAFLFERHLISQDLIKKRLSRRAVIDEKEIISIMINEEDHIRLQVIDSGLQIDKLWNIINEIDDRLGDRVRYAFSDEWGFLTACPSNVGTGLRVSIMLHLPALSMTKEGERILSSVANMGFAVRGIYGEGTKNTGAFYQISNDATLGQSEQEIIDQIQSVAMQIITYEREERQKLLEKDRMKLEDAIFRAYGILNHAKSVSSDESLELLSWIILGINIGLIPDLSHVNVGSLLVLTRSAHLQKMEGEELDLSTQNISRAKIIKTFLSAKNQTIVQSN
;
A
#
# COMPACT_ATOMS: atom_id res chain seq x y z
N MET A 1 16.65 -16.51 -34.99
CA MET A 1 18.00 -16.04 -34.60
C MET A 1 18.05 -16.15 -33.09
N ILE A 2 19.00 -16.89 -32.53
CA ILE A 2 19.21 -16.92 -31.07
C ILE A 2 20.01 -15.67 -30.75
N SER A 3 19.45 -14.70 -30.04
CA SER A 3 20.25 -13.62 -29.45
C SER A 3 20.47 -13.94 -27.99
N GLU A 4 21.70 -14.32 -27.66
CA GLU A 4 22.15 -14.49 -26.28
C GLU A 4 22.23 -13.10 -25.62
N ARG A 5 21.37 -12.84 -24.62
CA ARG A 5 21.53 -11.73 -23.69
C ARG A 5 21.63 -12.33 -22.29
N GLU A 6 22.72 -12.03 -21.60
CA GLU A 6 22.88 -12.40 -20.19
C GLU A 6 21.91 -11.62 -19.30
N PHE A 7 21.36 -12.32 -18.31
CA PHE A 7 20.34 -11.86 -17.37
C PHE A 7 20.87 -10.83 -16.35
N PRO A 8 20.04 -9.87 -15.90
CA PRO A 8 20.21 -9.23 -14.60
C PRO A 8 19.84 -10.21 -13.47
N ASN A 9 20.68 -10.29 -12.43
CA ASN A 9 20.66 -11.26 -11.32
C ASN A 9 19.45 -11.17 -10.33
N TYR A 10 18.23 -10.92 -10.80
CA TYR A 10 17.05 -10.83 -9.93
C TYR A 10 15.84 -11.54 -10.54
N CYS A 11 15.80 -12.88 -10.45
CA CYS A 11 14.58 -13.70 -10.34
C CYS A 11 14.95 -15.18 -10.25
N ASN A 12 14.47 -15.89 -9.22
CA ASN A 12 14.41 -17.36 -9.21
C ASN A 12 13.28 -17.81 -10.17
N MET A 13 13.43 -17.56 -11.47
CA MET A 13 12.47 -18.01 -12.49
C MET A 13 12.72 -19.47 -12.84
N LEU A 14 11.69 -20.30 -12.81
CA LEU A 14 11.71 -21.65 -13.35
C LEU A 14 11.54 -21.61 -14.88
N CYS A 15 12.11 -22.60 -15.55
CA CYS A 15 12.06 -22.75 -17.00
C CYS A 15 10.61 -22.93 -17.48
N ASP A 16 10.20 -22.12 -18.44
CA ASP A 16 8.87 -22.16 -19.07
C ASP A 16 8.57 -23.49 -19.79
N ILE A 17 9.61 -24.29 -20.08
CA ILE A 17 9.50 -25.55 -20.84
C ILE A 17 9.39 -26.76 -19.90
N CYS A 18 10.17 -26.83 -18.82
CA CYS A 18 10.17 -27.99 -17.91
C CYS A 18 9.56 -27.70 -16.55
N SER A 19 9.44 -26.43 -16.15
CA SER A 19 8.98 -25.99 -14.83
C SER A 19 9.75 -26.57 -13.63
N GLU A 20 10.89 -27.24 -13.87
CA GLU A 20 11.69 -27.91 -12.83
C GLU A 20 13.02 -27.19 -12.54
N ASN A 21 13.65 -26.63 -13.57
CA ASN A 21 14.99 -26.05 -13.49
C ASN A 21 14.95 -24.53 -13.61
N GLN A 22 15.94 -23.84 -13.05
CA GLN A 22 16.04 -22.38 -13.16
C GLN A 22 16.30 -21.94 -14.61
N ALA A 23 15.58 -20.91 -15.07
CA ALA A 23 15.75 -20.32 -16.39
C ALA A 23 17.06 -19.54 -16.47
N SER A 24 17.81 -19.74 -17.54
CA SER A 24 19.09 -19.07 -17.81
C SER A 24 19.20 -18.50 -19.23
N TYR A 25 18.23 -18.78 -20.10
CA TYR A 25 18.21 -18.35 -21.50
C TYR A 25 16.86 -17.73 -21.87
N VAL A 26 16.88 -16.80 -22.83
CA VAL A 26 15.68 -16.26 -23.49
C VAL A 26 15.64 -16.75 -24.94
N ILE A 27 14.56 -17.41 -25.32
CA ILE A 27 14.31 -17.89 -26.68
C ILE A 27 13.20 -17.03 -27.28
N SER A 28 13.53 -16.17 -28.24
CA SER A 28 12.54 -15.37 -28.96
C SER A 28 12.10 -16.08 -30.25
N THR A 29 10.80 -16.29 -30.43
CA THR A 29 10.19 -16.91 -31.61
C THR A 29 9.00 -16.10 -32.10
N ILE A 30 8.61 -16.28 -33.36
CA ILE A 30 7.42 -15.64 -33.93
C ILE A 30 6.34 -16.71 -34.11
N VAL A 31 5.19 -16.50 -33.49
CA VAL A 31 3.98 -17.32 -33.66
C VAL A 31 2.85 -16.39 -34.08
N ASP A 32 2.18 -16.70 -35.19
CA ASP A 32 1.06 -15.94 -35.75
C ASP A 32 1.31 -14.43 -35.83
N SER A 33 2.49 -14.06 -36.35
CA SER A 33 2.96 -12.67 -36.52
C SER A 33 3.18 -11.89 -35.22
N LYS A 34 3.21 -12.54 -34.06
CA LYS A 34 3.58 -11.96 -32.77
C LYS A 34 4.92 -12.52 -32.29
N LEU A 35 5.78 -11.65 -31.75
CA LEU A 35 7.01 -12.04 -31.07
C LEU A 35 6.66 -12.60 -29.69
N ILE A 36 7.09 -13.82 -29.40
CA ILE A 36 6.95 -14.49 -28.12
C ILE A 36 8.36 -14.78 -27.59
N GLU A 37 8.60 -14.49 -26.32
CA GLU A 37 9.85 -14.80 -25.63
C GLU A 37 9.60 -15.90 -24.59
N LEU A 38 10.44 -16.93 -24.58
CA LEU A 38 10.39 -18.06 -23.65
C LEU A 38 11.65 -18.09 -22.80
N TYR A 39 11.49 -18.30 -21.50
CA TYR A 39 12.58 -18.39 -20.55
C TYR A 39 12.93 -19.85 -20.28
N ALA A 40 14.06 -20.30 -20.80
CA ALA A 40 14.47 -21.70 -20.76
C ALA A 40 15.67 -21.93 -19.83
N CYS A 41 15.73 -23.08 -19.15
CA CYS A 41 16.98 -23.53 -18.55
C CYS A 41 17.97 -23.94 -19.65
N GLU A 42 19.25 -24.01 -19.32
CA GLU A 42 20.32 -24.39 -20.24
C GLU A 42 20.02 -25.67 -21.02
N ASN A 43 19.53 -26.70 -20.33
CA ASN A 43 19.19 -27.99 -20.92
C ASN A 43 18.01 -27.87 -21.92
N CYS A 44 16.97 -27.11 -21.58
CA CYS A 44 15.83 -26.90 -22.47
C CYS A 44 16.17 -25.99 -23.67
N ALA A 45 17.09 -25.03 -23.49
CA ALA A 45 17.54 -24.15 -24.55
C ALA A 45 18.42 -24.86 -25.60
N THR A 46 19.25 -25.82 -25.17
CA THR A 46 20.19 -26.53 -26.05
C THR A 46 19.59 -27.78 -26.74
N ASN A 47 18.67 -28.50 -26.10
CA ASN A 47 18.29 -29.84 -26.56
C ASN A 47 17.03 -29.96 -27.44
N ARG A 48 16.31 -28.88 -27.78
CA ARG A 48 15.03 -29.01 -28.53
C ARG A 48 15.05 -28.34 -29.92
N LYS A 49 14.69 -29.13 -30.95
CA LYS A 49 14.45 -28.68 -32.32
C LYS A 49 13.22 -27.76 -32.36
N ASN A 50 13.33 -26.62 -33.05
CA ASN A 50 12.31 -25.57 -33.26
C ASN A 50 10.87 -26.06 -33.57
N SER A 51 10.70 -27.28 -34.08
CA SER A 51 9.39 -27.86 -34.41
C SER A 51 8.54 -28.22 -33.19
N PHE A 52 9.13 -28.54 -32.03
CA PHE A 52 8.38 -28.93 -30.83
C PHE A 52 7.80 -27.70 -30.10
N ILE A 53 8.56 -26.60 -30.06
CA ILE A 53 8.14 -25.31 -29.49
C ILE A 53 6.91 -24.77 -30.25
N GLN A 54 6.89 -24.88 -31.58
CA GLN A 54 5.73 -24.49 -32.38
C GLN A 54 4.50 -25.40 -32.21
N GLN A 55 4.68 -26.66 -31.81
CA GLN A 55 3.57 -27.59 -31.57
C GLN A 55 2.98 -27.47 -30.17
N GLU A 56 3.78 -27.20 -29.14
CA GLU A 56 3.28 -26.86 -27.81
C GLU A 56 2.58 -25.49 -27.79
N LEU A 57 3.12 -24.48 -28.49
CA LEU A 57 2.51 -23.15 -28.61
C LEU A 57 1.20 -23.13 -29.43
N ARG A 58 0.90 -24.20 -30.19
CA ARG A 58 -0.34 -24.33 -30.99
C ARG A 58 -1.46 -25.08 -30.27
N LYS A 59 -1.19 -25.72 -29.14
CA LYS A 59 -2.24 -26.38 -28.36
C LYS A 59 -2.91 -25.32 -27.49
N ASP A 60 -4.17 -25.06 -27.81
CA ASP A 60 -5.16 -24.34 -27.00
C ASP A 60 -4.99 -22.82 -26.85
N TYR A 61 -4.98 -22.07 -27.97
CA TYR A 61 -5.57 -20.73 -27.97
C TYR A 61 -7.11 -20.84 -28.06
N GLN A 62 -7.74 -21.44 -27.05
CA GLN A 62 -9.14 -21.13 -26.78
C GLN A 62 -9.13 -19.80 -26.04
N GLU A 63 -9.88 -18.81 -26.54
CA GLU A 63 -10.13 -17.58 -25.79
C GLU A 63 -10.77 -17.98 -24.45
N LEU A 64 -9.99 -17.89 -23.37
CA LEU A 64 -10.46 -18.17 -22.02
C LEU A 64 -11.31 -16.99 -21.57
N ILE A 65 -12.60 -17.07 -21.86
CA ILE A 65 -13.58 -16.04 -21.52
C ILE A 65 -14.43 -16.49 -20.33
N CYS A 66 -14.61 -15.59 -19.38
CA CYS A 66 -15.51 -15.81 -18.26
C CYS A 66 -16.97 -15.69 -18.74
N PRO A 67 -17.81 -16.73 -18.59
CA PRO A 67 -19.20 -16.67 -19.07
C PRO A 67 -20.08 -15.69 -18.28
N TYR A 68 -19.61 -15.22 -17.12
CA TYR A 68 -20.36 -14.35 -16.22
C TYR A 68 -20.07 -12.86 -16.45
N CYS A 69 -18.80 -12.48 -16.62
CA CYS A 69 -18.40 -11.08 -16.79
C CYS A 69 -17.73 -10.79 -18.14
N LEU A 70 -17.60 -11.80 -19.01
CA LEU A 70 -16.97 -11.72 -20.33
C LEU A 70 -15.49 -11.30 -20.30
N PHE A 71 -14.85 -11.35 -19.12
CA PHE A 71 -13.42 -11.12 -18.98
C PHE A 71 -12.64 -12.18 -19.75
N GLU A 72 -11.70 -11.75 -20.60
CA GLU A 72 -10.77 -12.61 -21.31
C GLU A 72 -9.45 -12.69 -20.53
N LEU A 73 -9.06 -13.90 -20.13
CA LEU A 73 -7.76 -14.11 -19.47
C LEU A 73 -6.64 -14.01 -20.52
N PRO A 74 -5.71 -13.05 -20.41
CA PRO A 74 -4.65 -12.89 -21.40
C PRO A 74 -3.60 -14.01 -21.28
N ILE A 75 -3.75 -15.09 -22.06
CA ILE A 75 -2.78 -16.19 -22.12
C ILE A 75 -1.59 -15.78 -23.02
N GLY A 76 -0.36 -16.02 -22.56
CA GLY A 76 0.85 -15.92 -23.39
C GLY A 76 1.45 -14.51 -23.56
N LYS A 77 0.93 -13.49 -22.87
CA LYS A 77 1.69 -12.25 -22.63
C LYS A 77 2.48 -12.47 -21.34
N ASN A 78 3.77 -12.17 -21.33
CA ASN A 78 4.57 -12.15 -20.11
C ASN A 78 3.77 -11.43 -19.01
N PHE A 79 3.50 -12.13 -17.91
CA PHE A 79 2.77 -11.64 -16.73
C PHE A 79 3.59 -10.56 -15.99
N TYR A 80 4.14 -9.57 -16.70
CA TYR A 80 4.82 -8.44 -16.09
C TYR A 80 3.84 -7.62 -15.23
N ASN A 81 2.58 -7.54 -15.66
CA ASN A 81 1.49 -6.98 -14.88
C ASN A 81 0.41 -8.05 -14.68
N LEU A 82 0.11 -8.38 -13.42
CA LEU A 82 -0.97 -9.30 -13.07
C LEU A 82 -2.30 -8.76 -13.62
N PRO A 83 -3.10 -9.58 -14.32
CA PRO A 83 -4.41 -9.14 -14.78
C PRO A 83 -5.34 -8.89 -13.59
N LEU A 84 -6.08 -7.78 -13.62
CA LEU A 84 -7.22 -7.59 -12.73
C LEU A 84 -8.37 -8.46 -13.24
N LEU A 85 -8.77 -9.45 -12.45
CA LEU A 85 -9.90 -10.33 -12.74
C LEU A 85 -11.21 -9.53 -12.79
N GLY A 86 -12.23 -10.09 -13.43
CA GLY A 86 -13.47 -9.37 -13.70
C GLY A 86 -14.59 -9.59 -12.67
N CYS A 87 -14.67 -10.78 -12.08
CA CYS A 87 -15.68 -11.12 -11.08
C CYS A 87 -15.24 -12.34 -10.25
N PRO A 88 -15.95 -12.68 -9.16
CA PRO A 88 -15.66 -13.87 -8.37
C PRO A 88 -15.59 -15.17 -9.18
N PHE A 89 -16.45 -15.34 -10.19
CA PHE A 89 -16.48 -16.56 -11.02
C PHE A 89 -15.29 -16.71 -11.97
N CYS A 90 -14.48 -15.65 -12.16
CA CYS A 90 -13.22 -15.78 -12.89
C CYS A 90 -12.27 -16.78 -12.20
N TYR A 91 -12.34 -16.86 -10.88
CA TYR A 91 -11.51 -17.77 -10.10
C TYR A 91 -11.83 -19.24 -10.42
N ASP A 92 -13.11 -19.61 -10.44
CA ASP A 92 -13.54 -20.96 -10.81
C ASP A 92 -13.29 -21.26 -12.30
N GLN A 93 -13.61 -20.29 -13.17
CA GLN A 93 -13.50 -20.46 -14.62
C GLN A 93 -12.05 -20.69 -15.07
N PHE A 94 -11.11 -19.95 -14.49
CA PHE A 94 -9.69 -19.99 -14.85
C PHE A 94 -8.86 -20.75 -13.83
N HIS A 95 -9.46 -21.74 -13.18
CA HIS A 95 -8.84 -22.40 -12.03
C HIS A 95 -7.47 -23.01 -12.36
N LYS A 96 -7.38 -23.65 -13.52
CA LYS A 96 -6.15 -24.31 -14.00
C LYS A 96 -5.03 -23.31 -14.28
N GLU A 97 -5.37 -22.13 -14.77
CA GLU A 97 -4.42 -21.08 -15.14
C GLU A 97 -4.02 -20.22 -13.94
N LEU A 98 -4.95 -19.98 -13.01
CA LEU A 98 -4.70 -19.18 -11.81
C LEU A 98 -3.93 -19.96 -10.74
N THR A 99 -4.15 -21.26 -10.59
CA THR A 99 -3.48 -22.04 -9.52
C THR A 99 -1.94 -21.93 -9.55
N PRO A 100 -1.24 -22.11 -10.69
CA PRO A 100 0.21 -21.93 -10.76
C PRO A 100 0.66 -20.48 -10.53
N LEU A 101 -0.17 -19.52 -10.95
CA LEU A 101 0.10 -18.10 -10.74
C LEU A 101 0.02 -17.74 -9.26
N LEU A 102 -1.03 -18.17 -8.57
CA LEU A 102 -1.21 -17.95 -7.14
C LEU A 102 -0.12 -18.64 -6.32
N LEU A 103 0.26 -19.87 -6.69
CA LEU A 103 1.40 -20.55 -6.08
C LEU A 103 2.70 -19.75 -6.22
N ARG A 104 2.92 -19.10 -7.38
CA ARG A 104 4.10 -18.26 -7.62
C ARG A 104 4.08 -16.97 -6.81
N ILE A 105 2.92 -16.32 -6.68
CA ILE A 105 2.78 -15.04 -5.97
C ILE A 105 2.86 -15.24 -4.45
N HIS A 106 2.17 -16.26 -3.94
CA HIS A 106 1.96 -16.43 -2.50
C HIS A 106 2.79 -17.55 -1.88
N GLY A 107 3.36 -18.45 -2.69
CA GLY A 107 4.01 -19.68 -2.19
C GLY A 107 3.03 -20.76 -1.73
N SER A 108 1.71 -20.53 -1.86
CA SER A 108 0.65 -21.47 -1.48
C SER A 108 -0.56 -21.31 -2.39
N THR A 109 -1.43 -22.32 -2.40
CA THR A 109 -2.73 -22.32 -3.10
C THR A 109 -3.91 -22.56 -2.16
N LYS A 110 -3.66 -22.61 -0.85
CA LYS A 110 -4.69 -22.89 0.17
C LYS A 110 -4.88 -21.70 1.08
N HIS A 111 -6.14 -21.39 1.36
CA HIS A 111 -6.51 -20.41 2.38
C HIS A 111 -6.31 -20.97 3.79
N CYS A 112 -5.67 -20.18 4.65
CA CYS A 112 -5.40 -20.51 6.06
C CYS A 112 -5.90 -19.43 7.03
N GLY A 113 -6.48 -18.34 6.50
CA GLY A 113 -6.98 -17.23 7.30
C GLY A 113 -8.39 -17.44 7.82
N LYS A 114 -8.99 -16.35 8.29
CA LYS A 114 -10.37 -16.39 8.77
C LYS A 114 -11.36 -16.71 7.66
N PHE A 115 -12.49 -17.27 8.05
CA PHE A 115 -13.58 -17.63 7.14
C PHE A 115 -14.67 -16.56 7.18
N SER A 116 -15.25 -16.26 6.02
CA SER A 116 -16.47 -15.45 5.97
C SER A 116 -17.67 -16.28 6.39
N VAL A 117 -18.52 -15.74 7.27
CA VAL A 117 -19.76 -16.40 7.70
C VAL A 117 -20.68 -16.58 6.48
N LYS A 118 -21.09 -17.82 6.21
CA LYS A 118 -22.14 -18.13 5.23
C LYS A 118 -23.48 -17.78 5.86
N SER A 119 -23.85 -16.49 5.91
CA SER A 119 -25.20 -16.13 6.32
C SER A 119 -26.19 -16.51 5.20
N ASP A 120 -26.83 -17.66 5.37
CA ASP A 120 -27.97 -18.08 4.55
C ASP A 120 -29.25 -17.28 4.90
N GLU A 121 -29.20 -16.47 5.96
CA GLU A 121 -30.29 -15.62 6.41
C GLU A 121 -30.01 -14.13 6.17
N GLN A 122 -30.75 -13.57 5.21
CA GLN A 122 -31.06 -12.15 5.04
C GLN A 122 -29.86 -11.18 5.16
N ILE A 123 -29.01 -11.16 4.14
CA ILE A 123 -28.34 -9.92 3.68
C ILE A 123 -29.40 -8.81 3.67
N LEU A 124 -29.07 -7.60 4.11
CA LEU A 124 -29.93 -6.40 4.09
C LEU A 124 -30.63 -6.24 2.72
N LYS A 125 -31.77 -6.92 2.54
CA LYS A 125 -32.74 -6.74 1.45
C LYS A 125 -33.94 -5.92 1.93
N HIS A 126 -33.83 -5.25 3.08
CA HIS A 126 -34.89 -4.43 3.64
C HIS A 126 -34.37 -3.06 4.06
N SER A 127 -34.55 -2.08 3.16
CA SER A 127 -35.45 -0.93 3.33
C SER A 127 -35.52 -0.20 4.68
N ILE A 128 -34.49 -0.23 5.52
CA ILE A 128 -34.35 0.77 6.58
C ILE A 128 -33.38 1.81 6.05
N LYS A 129 -33.91 2.96 5.62
CA LYS A 129 -33.09 4.17 5.42
C LYS A 129 -32.52 4.55 6.79
N ILE A 130 -31.37 3.97 7.11
CA ILE A 130 -30.56 4.38 8.25
C ILE A 130 -30.12 5.82 7.99
N GLN A 131 -30.13 6.67 9.02
CA GLN A 131 -29.56 8.01 8.86
C GLN A 131 -28.10 7.85 8.39
N PRO A 132 -27.77 8.38 7.20
CA PRO A 132 -26.41 8.27 6.68
C PRO A 132 -25.46 9.03 7.60
N PHE A 133 -24.18 8.66 7.56
CA PHE A 133 -23.15 9.48 8.19
C PHE A 133 -23.26 10.92 7.69
N SER A 134 -22.82 11.87 8.54
CA SER A 134 -22.67 13.25 8.06
C SER A 134 -21.75 13.27 6.85
N ARG A 135 -22.14 14.02 5.83
CA ARG A 135 -21.25 14.38 4.72
C ARG A 135 -20.40 15.55 5.16
N SER A 136 -19.09 15.49 4.93
CA SER A 136 -18.18 16.58 5.28
C SER A 136 -17.22 16.85 4.13
N SER A 137 -16.85 18.12 3.97
CA SER A 137 -15.62 18.48 3.28
C SER A 137 -14.42 18.01 4.10
N VAL A 138 -13.27 17.97 3.44
CA VAL A 138 -12.03 17.46 4.02
C VAL A 138 -11.60 18.31 5.24
N SER A 139 -11.41 17.67 6.39
CA SER A 139 -10.90 18.30 7.61
C SER A 139 -9.45 18.73 7.43
N ILE A 140 -9.06 19.90 7.95
CA ILE A 140 -7.66 20.36 8.01
C ILE A 140 -7.01 20.15 9.39
N ARG A 141 -7.73 19.54 10.34
CA ARG A 141 -7.18 19.23 11.68
C ARG A 141 -6.07 18.20 11.55
N GLU A 142 -5.06 18.26 12.41
CA GLU A 142 -3.97 17.27 12.42
C GLU A 142 -4.50 15.85 12.71
N ALA A 143 -4.24 14.89 11.81
CA ALA A 143 -4.49 13.47 12.00
C ALA A 143 -3.68 12.92 13.17
N GLN A 144 -4.26 12.00 13.92
CA GLN A 144 -3.59 11.42 15.09
C GLN A 144 -2.29 10.68 14.73
N TRP A 145 -2.23 10.02 13.56
CA TRP A 145 -1.04 9.29 13.14
C TRP A 145 0.18 10.19 12.89
N MET A 146 -0.03 11.49 12.69
CA MET A 146 1.05 12.49 12.52
C MET A 146 1.66 12.95 13.85
N SER A 147 1.15 12.50 15.00
CA SER A 147 1.50 13.03 16.32
C SER A 147 2.92 12.72 16.83
N SER A 148 3.70 11.90 16.13
CA SER A 148 5.09 11.52 16.49
C SER A 148 5.27 10.90 17.88
N LYS A 149 4.25 10.23 18.42
CA LYS A 149 4.20 9.75 19.81
C LYS A 149 4.08 8.24 19.97
N GLY A 150 4.02 7.50 18.88
CA GLY A 150 3.88 6.05 18.92
C GLY A 150 5.12 5.33 19.48
N PRO A 151 4.97 4.06 19.93
CA PRO A 151 6.09 3.22 20.30
C PRO A 151 7.12 3.11 19.17
N ASN A 152 8.41 3.23 19.51
CA ASN A 152 9.53 3.20 18.56
C ASN A 152 9.46 4.25 17.44
N PHE A 153 8.82 5.41 17.68
CA PHE A 153 8.69 6.47 16.66
C PHE A 153 10.04 7.01 16.14
N ASP A 154 11.12 6.86 16.91
CA ASP A 154 12.48 7.19 16.48
C ASP A 154 12.94 6.43 15.22
N VAL A 155 12.30 5.29 14.91
CA VAL A 155 12.55 4.49 13.70
C VAL A 155 11.26 4.23 12.91
N VAL A 156 10.14 3.91 13.57
CA VAL A 156 8.86 3.57 12.95
C VAL A 156 7.96 4.81 12.90
N VAL A 157 7.80 5.40 11.73
CA VAL A 157 6.92 6.57 11.54
C VAL A 157 5.47 6.17 11.79
N SER A 158 5.01 5.08 11.17
CA SER A 158 3.63 4.60 11.30
C SER A 158 3.50 3.09 11.04
N SER A 159 2.45 2.51 11.61
CA SER A 159 1.93 1.19 11.25
C SER A 159 0.60 1.36 10.54
N ARG A 160 0.34 0.53 9.52
CA ARG A 160 -0.89 0.56 8.75
C ARG A 160 -1.34 -0.84 8.36
N ILE A 161 -2.61 -1.16 8.59
CA ILE A 161 -3.24 -2.42 8.18
C ILE A 161 -4.35 -2.12 7.17
N ARG A 162 -4.42 -2.93 6.11
CA ARG A 162 -5.48 -2.87 5.11
C ARG A 162 -6.10 -4.25 4.88
N LEU A 163 -7.41 -4.27 4.65
CA LEU A 163 -8.17 -5.45 4.23
C LEU A 163 -8.91 -5.14 2.93
N ALA A 164 -8.79 -6.02 1.94
CA ALA A 164 -9.53 -5.96 0.68
C ALA A 164 -10.71 -6.93 0.70
N ARG A 165 -11.91 -6.45 0.36
CA ARG A 165 -13.14 -7.26 0.28
C ARG A 165 -13.96 -6.87 -0.95
N ASN A 166 -14.54 -7.88 -1.60
CA ASN A 166 -15.59 -7.69 -2.58
C ASN A 166 -16.92 -8.26 -2.09
N ILE A 167 -18.00 -7.75 -2.65
CA ILE A 167 -19.37 -8.17 -2.34
C ILE A 167 -19.78 -9.25 -3.32
N SER A 168 -20.30 -10.36 -2.81
CA SER A 168 -20.82 -11.45 -3.64
C SER A 168 -22.03 -11.00 -4.46
N GLY A 169 -22.10 -11.43 -5.72
CA GLY A 169 -23.21 -11.12 -6.63
C GLY A 169 -22.97 -9.92 -7.56
N TYR A 170 -21.82 -9.24 -7.42
CA TYR A 170 -21.41 -8.14 -8.29
C TYR A 170 -20.12 -8.47 -9.07
N PRO A 171 -19.94 -7.95 -10.30
CA PRO A 171 -18.63 -7.86 -10.93
C PRO A 171 -17.68 -7.01 -10.07
N PHE A 172 -16.37 -7.20 -10.20
CA PHE A 172 -15.39 -6.35 -9.52
C PHE A 172 -15.35 -4.93 -10.11
N CYS A 173 -14.80 -3.95 -9.37
CA CYS A 173 -14.85 -2.53 -9.74
C CYS A 173 -14.33 -2.19 -11.14
N ASN A 174 -13.40 -2.98 -11.68
CA ASN A 174 -12.83 -2.79 -13.01
C ASN A 174 -13.82 -3.12 -14.15
N LEU A 175 -14.86 -3.90 -13.90
CA LEU A 175 -15.90 -4.26 -14.87
C LEU A 175 -17.32 -3.84 -14.46
N ALA A 176 -17.56 -3.58 -13.18
CA ALA A 176 -18.87 -3.16 -12.69
C ALA A 176 -19.34 -1.87 -13.38
N VAL A 177 -20.60 -1.84 -13.78
CA VAL A 177 -21.19 -0.65 -14.42
C VAL A 177 -21.58 0.40 -13.37
N GLN A 178 -21.80 1.64 -13.78
CA GLN A 178 -22.09 2.75 -12.86
C GLN A 178 -23.26 2.48 -11.90
N SER A 179 -24.34 1.83 -12.37
CA SER A 179 -25.48 1.50 -11.51
C SER A 179 -25.13 0.47 -10.43
N GLU A 180 -24.27 -0.50 -10.75
CA GLU A 180 -23.78 -1.50 -9.80
C GLU A 180 -22.86 -0.85 -8.77
N LEU A 181 -21.93 0.00 -9.21
CA LEU A 181 -21.04 0.75 -8.32
C LEU A 181 -21.83 1.66 -7.36
N TYR A 182 -22.87 2.33 -7.85
CA TYR A 182 -23.76 3.12 -7.00
C TYR A 182 -24.47 2.26 -5.96
N GLU A 183 -25.03 1.12 -6.35
CA GLU A 183 -25.70 0.20 -5.42
C GLU A 183 -24.73 -0.36 -4.37
N ILE A 184 -23.53 -0.78 -4.79
CA ILE A 184 -22.44 -1.21 -3.89
C ILE A 184 -22.13 -0.11 -2.88
N ALA A 185 -21.99 1.14 -3.32
CA ALA A 185 -21.67 2.24 -2.43
C ALA A 185 -22.77 2.49 -1.39
N GLU A 186 -24.04 2.42 -1.78
CA GLU A 186 -25.18 2.54 -0.88
C GLU A 186 -25.22 1.39 0.14
N ILE A 187 -25.05 0.14 -0.31
CA ILE A 187 -25.05 -1.04 0.57
C ILE A 187 -23.96 -0.94 1.64
N VAL A 188 -22.73 -0.59 1.22
CA VAL A 188 -21.59 -0.50 2.14
C VAL A 188 -21.78 0.65 3.12
N GLU A 189 -22.18 1.83 2.65
CA GLU A 189 -22.39 2.98 3.53
C GLU A 189 -23.50 2.71 4.56
N GLN A 190 -24.60 2.08 4.15
CA GLN A 190 -25.68 1.71 5.07
C GLN A 190 -25.24 0.66 6.11
N ALA A 191 -24.47 -0.34 5.68
CA ALA A 191 -23.93 -1.36 6.59
C ALA A 191 -22.95 -0.74 7.61
N LEU A 192 -22.08 0.17 7.17
CA LEU A 192 -21.16 0.91 8.04
C LEU A 192 -21.92 1.81 9.04
N ALA A 193 -22.97 2.49 8.58
CA ALA A 193 -23.81 3.31 9.45
C ALA A 193 -24.60 2.48 10.47
N ASP A 194 -25.00 1.25 10.11
CA ASP A 194 -25.65 0.32 11.05
C ASP A 194 -24.70 -0.10 12.18
N ILE A 195 -23.49 -0.56 11.84
CA ILE A 195 -22.52 -1.01 12.85
C ILE A 195 -22.02 0.15 13.73
N ALA A 196 -22.01 1.39 13.21
CA ALA A 196 -21.58 2.58 13.94
C ALA A 196 -22.53 3.02 15.07
N LYS A 197 -23.81 2.63 15.05
CA LYS A 197 -24.78 2.97 16.10
C LYS A 197 -24.54 2.27 17.43
N GLN A 198 -23.77 1.19 17.43
CA GLN A 198 -23.50 0.44 18.65
C GLN A 198 -22.60 1.27 19.57
N ASP A 199 -22.93 1.30 20.86
CA ASP A 199 -22.17 2.09 21.82
C ASP A 199 -20.69 1.67 21.85
N TYR A 200 -19.81 2.67 21.89
CA TYR A 200 -18.34 2.51 21.89
C TYR A 200 -17.74 1.91 20.61
N PHE A 201 -18.45 1.96 19.47
CA PHE A 201 -17.89 1.50 18.21
C PHE A 201 -16.94 2.53 17.57
N PRO A 202 -15.80 2.13 16.95
CA PRO A 202 -14.80 3.05 16.41
C PRO A 202 -15.30 4.02 15.32
N LEU A 203 -16.43 3.73 14.66
CA LEU A 203 -17.02 4.56 13.60
C LEU A 203 -18.11 5.53 14.08
N LYS A 204 -18.37 5.66 15.38
CA LYS A 204 -19.51 6.45 15.91
C LYS A 204 -19.59 7.89 15.40
N ASN A 205 -18.45 8.55 15.23
CA ASN A 205 -18.35 9.93 14.73
C ASN A 205 -17.73 10.01 13.33
N ALA A 206 -17.78 8.93 12.57
CA ALA A 206 -17.25 8.92 11.21
C ALA A 206 -18.11 9.78 10.28
N TYR A 207 -17.50 10.25 9.20
CA TYR A 207 -18.15 11.02 8.15
C TYR A 207 -17.85 10.41 6.79
N VAL A 208 -18.73 10.65 5.83
CA VAL A 208 -18.54 10.20 4.44
C VAL A 208 -18.03 11.37 3.62
N VAL A 209 -17.00 11.09 2.82
CA VAL A 209 -16.50 11.98 1.77
C VAL A 209 -16.84 11.36 0.42
N ASP A 210 -17.53 12.14 -0.42
CA ASP A 210 -17.79 11.74 -1.81
C ASP A 210 -16.60 12.17 -2.67
N ILE A 211 -15.82 11.20 -3.13
CA ILE A 211 -14.53 11.45 -3.80
C ILE A 211 -14.76 12.04 -5.20
N ASP A 212 -15.91 11.74 -5.83
CA ASP A 212 -16.25 12.27 -7.14
C ASP A 212 -16.60 13.78 -7.07
N GLU A 213 -17.04 14.27 -5.92
CA GLU A 213 -17.40 15.67 -5.69
C GLU A 213 -16.21 16.58 -5.31
N LEU A 214 -15.06 16.00 -4.93
CA LEU A 214 -13.86 16.75 -4.56
C LEU A 214 -13.14 17.35 -5.77
N ASP A 215 -12.51 18.50 -5.55
CA ASP A 215 -11.50 19.03 -6.47
C ASP A 215 -10.17 18.24 -6.35
N ASP A 216 -9.24 18.51 -7.26
CA ASP A 216 -7.98 17.76 -7.31
C ASP A 216 -7.04 18.06 -6.13
N VAL A 217 -7.15 19.25 -5.52
CA VAL A 217 -6.37 19.62 -4.32
C VAL A 217 -6.88 18.83 -3.12
N ASP A 218 -8.18 18.73 -2.91
CA ASP A 218 -8.80 17.96 -1.84
C ASP A 218 -8.52 16.45 -1.96
N ARG A 219 -8.55 15.92 -3.19
CA ARG A 219 -8.13 14.53 -3.44
C ARG A 219 -6.67 14.32 -3.12
N ALA A 220 -5.79 15.21 -3.59
CA ALA A 220 -4.36 15.14 -3.29
C ALA A 220 -4.10 15.28 -1.79
N PHE A 221 -4.86 16.12 -1.09
CA PHE A 221 -4.76 16.31 0.34
C PHE A 221 -5.11 15.04 1.11
N LEU A 222 -6.24 14.39 0.80
CA LEU A 222 -6.59 13.09 1.41
C LEU A 222 -5.54 12.01 1.14
N PHE A 223 -4.94 12.00 -0.04
CA PHE A 223 -3.89 11.06 -0.40
C PHE A 223 -2.57 11.31 0.35
N GLU A 224 -2.14 12.57 0.45
CA GLU A 224 -0.95 12.98 1.22
C GLU A 224 -1.11 12.64 2.72
N ARG A 225 -2.35 12.58 3.23
CA ARG A 225 -2.69 12.12 4.58
C ARG A 225 -2.82 10.61 4.73
N HIS A 226 -2.59 9.87 3.66
CA HIS A 226 -2.76 8.42 3.55
C HIS A 226 -4.18 7.92 3.81
N LEU A 227 -5.21 8.76 3.68
CA LEU A 227 -6.61 8.37 3.89
C LEU A 227 -7.21 7.66 2.69
N ILE A 228 -6.76 8.00 1.48
CA ILE A 228 -7.21 7.36 0.24
C ILE A 228 -6.04 6.87 -0.60
N SER A 229 -6.29 5.95 -1.52
CA SER A 229 -5.28 5.45 -2.46
C SER A 229 -5.18 6.29 -3.72
N GLN A 230 -4.07 6.13 -4.45
CA GLN A 230 -3.88 6.76 -5.75
C GLN A 230 -4.94 6.31 -6.78
N ASP A 231 -5.42 5.07 -6.69
CA ASP A 231 -6.46 4.55 -7.58
C ASP A 231 -7.81 5.21 -7.33
N LEU A 232 -8.14 5.52 -6.07
CA LEU A 232 -9.34 6.26 -5.72
C LEU A 232 -9.32 7.71 -6.26
N ILE A 233 -8.15 8.33 -6.40
CA ILE A 233 -7.99 9.66 -7.01
C ILE A 233 -8.25 9.62 -8.52
N LYS A 234 -7.65 8.64 -9.21
CA LYS A 234 -7.57 8.59 -10.68
C LYS A 234 -8.86 8.17 -11.34
N LYS A 235 -9.61 7.27 -10.70
CA LYS A 235 -10.83 6.70 -11.25
C LYS A 235 -12.04 7.53 -10.80
N ARG A 236 -13.15 7.39 -11.52
CA ARG A 236 -14.44 8.03 -11.24
C ARG A 236 -15.51 6.95 -11.02
N LEU A 237 -16.72 7.37 -10.64
CA LEU A 237 -17.96 6.61 -10.53
C LEU A 237 -18.23 6.03 -9.13
N SER A 238 -19.04 6.75 -8.35
CA SER A 238 -19.58 6.37 -7.05
C SER A 238 -18.50 5.97 -6.04
N ARG A 239 -17.40 6.73 -6.00
CA ARG A 239 -16.28 6.51 -5.08
C ARG A 239 -16.48 7.31 -3.81
N ARG A 240 -16.35 6.63 -2.66
CA ARG A 240 -16.56 7.25 -1.34
C ARG A 240 -15.47 6.82 -0.38
N ALA A 241 -15.26 7.59 0.68
CA ALA A 241 -14.47 7.19 1.83
C ALA A 241 -15.24 7.49 3.12
N VAL A 242 -15.31 6.52 4.03
CA VAL A 242 -15.81 6.70 5.40
C VAL A 242 -14.61 6.87 6.33
N ILE A 243 -14.49 8.02 6.97
CA ILE A 243 -13.31 8.41 7.74
C ILE A 243 -13.73 8.76 9.16
N ASP A 244 -13.01 8.26 10.16
CA ASP A 244 -13.27 8.61 11.56
C ASP A 244 -12.74 10.01 11.92
N GLU A 245 -13.23 10.59 13.02
CA GLU A 245 -12.87 11.95 13.44
C GLU A 245 -11.38 12.14 13.76
N LYS A 246 -10.67 11.04 14.10
CA LYS A 246 -9.24 11.05 14.46
C LYS A 246 -8.34 10.68 13.28
N GLU A 247 -8.95 10.31 12.14
CA GLU A 247 -8.28 9.89 10.93
C GLU A 247 -7.33 8.70 11.15
N ILE A 248 -7.73 7.80 12.06
CA ILE A 248 -7.11 6.49 12.26
C ILE A 248 -7.71 5.48 11.28
N ILE A 249 -9.00 5.58 11.00
CA ILE A 249 -9.78 4.64 10.20
C ILE A 249 -10.20 5.33 8.90
N SER A 250 -9.97 4.66 7.78
CA SER A 250 -10.50 5.06 6.48
C SER A 250 -11.00 3.81 5.73
N ILE A 251 -12.27 3.81 5.35
CA ILE A 251 -12.87 2.72 4.59
C ILE A 251 -13.21 3.27 3.21
N MET A 252 -12.43 2.87 2.22
CA MET A 252 -12.62 3.27 0.83
C MET A 252 -13.63 2.34 0.16
N ILE A 253 -14.54 2.95 -0.61
CA ILE A 253 -15.62 2.28 -1.30
C ILE A 253 -15.40 2.43 -2.81
N ASN A 254 -15.54 1.32 -3.54
CA ASN A 254 -15.31 1.22 -4.98
C ASN A 254 -13.88 1.63 -5.39
N GLU A 255 -12.86 1.08 -4.73
CA GLU A 255 -11.46 1.38 -5.04
C GLU A 255 -10.93 0.54 -6.22
N GLU A 256 -10.04 -0.43 -5.96
CA GLU A 256 -9.75 -1.59 -6.80
C GLU A 256 -10.75 -2.71 -6.50
N ASP A 257 -11.04 -2.91 -5.22
CA ASP A 257 -12.09 -3.77 -4.69
C ASP A 257 -13.27 -2.93 -4.16
N HIS A 258 -14.44 -3.55 -3.96
CA HIS A 258 -15.65 -2.85 -3.49
C HIS A 258 -15.44 -2.15 -2.14
N ILE A 259 -14.68 -2.80 -1.25
CA ILE A 259 -14.42 -2.31 0.11
C ILE A 259 -12.94 -2.48 0.39
N ARG A 260 -12.29 -1.39 0.79
CA ARG A 260 -10.93 -1.41 1.32
C ARG A 260 -10.91 -0.76 2.69
N LEU A 261 -10.88 -1.60 3.72
CA LEU A 261 -10.72 -1.15 5.09
C LEU A 261 -9.27 -0.77 5.34
N GLN A 262 -9.03 0.31 6.05
CA GLN A 262 -7.70 0.75 6.43
C GLN A 262 -7.70 1.33 7.84
N VAL A 263 -6.65 1.00 8.59
CA VAL A 263 -6.29 1.69 9.82
C VAL A 263 -4.82 2.08 9.83
N ILE A 264 -4.50 3.25 10.37
CA ILE A 264 -3.13 3.79 10.46
C ILE A 264 -2.93 4.52 11.79
N ASP A 265 -1.76 4.34 12.42
CA ASP A 265 -1.36 5.17 13.56
C ASP A 265 0.17 5.29 13.66
N SER A 266 0.63 6.25 14.48
CA SER A 266 2.03 6.54 14.73
C SER A 266 2.75 5.37 15.43
N GLY A 267 3.99 5.10 15.06
CA GLY A 267 4.83 4.07 15.70
C GLY A 267 4.44 2.62 15.38
N LEU A 268 5.07 1.69 16.08
CA LEU A 268 4.84 0.24 15.95
C LEU A 268 3.69 -0.22 16.86
N GLN A 269 2.48 -0.36 16.31
CA GLN A 269 1.26 -0.69 17.09
C GLN A 269 0.33 -1.67 16.35
N ILE A 270 0.90 -2.67 15.68
CA ILE A 270 0.18 -3.55 14.76
C ILE A 270 -0.99 -4.28 15.45
N ASP A 271 -0.81 -4.84 16.66
CA ASP A 271 -1.89 -5.56 17.37
C ASP A 271 -3.10 -4.67 17.68
N LYS A 272 -2.84 -3.43 18.12
CA LYS A 272 -3.90 -2.46 18.39
C LYS A 272 -4.70 -2.17 17.13
N LEU A 273 -4.00 -1.95 16.02
CA LEU A 273 -4.61 -1.70 14.72
C LEU A 273 -5.39 -2.92 14.22
N TRP A 274 -4.86 -4.12 14.41
CA TRP A 274 -5.52 -5.37 14.01
C TRP A 274 -6.85 -5.55 14.76
N ASN A 275 -6.85 -5.33 16.07
CA ASN A 275 -8.08 -5.43 16.87
C ASN A 275 -9.18 -4.48 16.36
N ILE A 276 -8.81 -3.23 16.02
CA ILE A 276 -9.76 -2.24 15.48
C ILE A 276 -10.31 -2.69 14.12
N ILE A 277 -9.43 -3.00 13.16
CA ILE A 277 -9.86 -3.30 11.79
C ILE A 277 -10.56 -4.65 11.69
N ASN A 278 -10.16 -5.65 12.47
CA ASN A 278 -10.79 -6.96 12.48
C ASN A 278 -12.21 -6.89 13.05
N GLU A 279 -12.42 -6.11 14.12
CA GLU A 279 -13.77 -5.89 14.66
C GLU A 279 -14.70 -5.23 13.63
N ILE A 280 -14.19 -4.25 12.88
CA ILE A 280 -14.96 -3.61 11.80
C ILE A 280 -15.26 -4.61 10.67
N ASP A 281 -14.27 -5.37 10.23
CA ASP A 281 -14.42 -6.34 9.13
C ASP A 281 -15.40 -7.47 9.49
N ASP A 282 -15.34 -7.99 10.71
CA ASP A 282 -16.25 -9.06 11.17
C ASP A 282 -17.71 -8.56 11.22
N ARG A 283 -17.94 -7.39 11.83
CA ARG A 283 -19.29 -6.81 11.91
C ARG A 283 -19.84 -6.39 10.56
N LEU A 284 -18.98 -5.93 9.64
CA LEU A 284 -19.37 -5.61 8.28
C LEU A 284 -19.72 -6.89 7.50
N GLY A 285 -18.98 -7.98 7.71
CA GLY A 285 -19.27 -9.31 7.16
C GLY A 285 -20.61 -9.89 7.62
N ASP A 286 -21.08 -9.51 8.82
CA ASP A 286 -22.43 -9.85 9.31
C ASP A 286 -23.57 -9.06 8.62
N ARG A 287 -23.25 -8.05 7.81
CA ARG A 287 -24.22 -7.20 7.11
C ARG A 287 -24.14 -7.32 5.59
N VAL A 288 -22.94 -7.60 5.09
CA VAL A 288 -22.64 -7.69 3.66
C VAL A 288 -21.95 -9.01 3.38
N ARG A 289 -22.50 -9.78 2.43
CA ARG A 289 -21.91 -11.07 2.05
C ARG A 289 -20.68 -10.84 1.18
N TYR A 290 -19.51 -11.17 1.72
CA TYR A 290 -18.26 -11.10 0.97
C TYR A 290 -18.16 -12.20 -0.10
N ALA A 291 -17.48 -11.89 -1.20
CA ALA A 291 -17.05 -12.86 -2.19
C ALA A 291 -15.92 -13.70 -1.59
N PHE A 292 -16.21 -14.96 -1.29
CA PHE A 292 -15.31 -15.85 -0.56
C PHE A 292 -15.33 -17.27 -1.15
N SER A 293 -14.17 -17.89 -1.26
CA SER A 293 -13.94 -19.28 -1.66
C SER A 293 -13.35 -20.06 -0.50
N ASP A 294 -13.83 -21.28 -0.25
CA ASP A 294 -13.24 -22.16 0.77
C ASP A 294 -11.80 -22.55 0.42
N GLU A 295 -11.43 -22.55 -0.88
CA GLU A 295 -10.06 -22.86 -1.33
C GLU A 295 -9.15 -21.63 -1.27
N TRP A 296 -9.64 -20.47 -1.73
CA TRP A 296 -8.81 -19.28 -1.98
C TRP A 296 -9.10 -18.08 -1.07
N GLY A 297 -10.04 -18.19 -0.13
CA GLY A 297 -10.35 -17.13 0.82
C GLY A 297 -11.15 -15.98 0.19
N PHE A 298 -10.91 -14.76 0.65
CA PHE A 298 -11.55 -13.54 0.13
C PHE A 298 -11.09 -13.28 -1.31
N LEU A 299 -12.06 -13.18 -2.23
CA LEU A 299 -11.82 -13.02 -3.66
C LEU A 299 -11.67 -11.54 -4.03
N THR A 300 -10.53 -11.20 -4.63
CA THR A 300 -10.14 -9.84 -5.00
C THR A 300 -10.00 -9.67 -6.50
N ALA A 301 -10.07 -8.44 -7.01
CA ALA A 301 -9.81 -8.15 -8.42
C ALA A 301 -8.36 -8.45 -8.77
N CYS A 302 -7.42 -8.00 -7.93
CA CYS A 302 -6.00 -8.31 -8.10
C CYS A 302 -5.65 -9.65 -7.44
N PRO A 303 -5.08 -10.62 -8.18
CA PRO A 303 -4.68 -11.91 -7.62
C PRO A 303 -3.73 -11.83 -6.43
N SER A 304 -2.91 -10.78 -6.31
CA SER A 304 -1.97 -10.62 -5.18
C SER A 304 -2.65 -10.28 -3.83
N ASN A 305 -3.94 -9.98 -3.82
CA ASN A 305 -4.71 -9.73 -2.60
C ASN A 305 -5.61 -10.92 -2.22
N VAL A 306 -5.64 -12.02 -2.98
CA VAL A 306 -6.53 -13.15 -2.69
C VAL A 306 -6.09 -13.89 -1.41
N GLY A 307 -7.02 -14.52 -0.69
CA GLY A 307 -6.73 -15.19 0.59
C GLY A 307 -7.26 -14.40 1.75
N THR A 308 -6.39 -13.92 2.63
CA THR A 308 -6.76 -13.05 3.76
C THR A 308 -7.19 -11.65 3.31
N GLY A 309 -6.72 -11.18 2.15
CA GLY A 309 -6.83 -9.77 1.75
C GLY A 309 -6.04 -8.82 2.65
N LEU A 310 -5.17 -9.33 3.52
CA LEU A 310 -4.46 -8.57 4.53
C LEU A 310 -3.14 -8.01 4.02
N ARG A 311 -2.97 -6.70 4.12
CA ARG A 311 -1.67 -6.04 3.93
C ARG A 311 -1.32 -5.25 5.19
N VAL A 312 -0.39 -5.78 5.97
CA VAL A 312 0.25 -5.07 7.08
C VAL A 312 1.47 -4.36 6.55
N SER A 313 1.62 -3.08 6.88
CA SER A 313 2.74 -2.25 6.45
C SER A 313 3.25 -1.38 7.59
N ILE A 314 4.57 -1.19 7.63
CA ILE A 314 5.24 -0.24 8.52
C ILE A 314 6.01 0.75 7.66
N MET A 315 5.94 2.03 8.03
CA MET A 315 6.78 3.08 7.48
C MET A 315 7.93 3.35 8.44
N LEU A 316 9.16 3.31 7.93
CA LEU A 316 10.40 3.35 8.68
C LEU A 316 11.28 4.50 8.20
N HIS A 317 12.01 5.13 9.10
CA HIS A 317 13.09 6.07 8.81
C HIS A 317 14.42 5.39 9.13
N LEU A 318 15.16 5.00 8.09
CA LEU A 318 16.36 4.16 8.17
C LEU A 318 17.61 4.87 7.60
N PRO A 319 17.94 6.08 8.07
CA PRO A 319 19.08 6.83 7.56
C PRO A 319 20.40 6.09 7.75
N ALA A 320 20.65 5.46 8.92
CA ALA A 320 21.93 4.80 9.16
C ALA A 320 22.11 3.56 8.29
N LEU A 321 21.09 2.68 8.22
CA LEU A 321 21.13 1.50 7.34
C LEU A 321 21.26 1.87 5.86
N SER A 322 20.65 2.99 5.43
CA SER A 322 20.77 3.45 4.03
C SER A 322 22.17 3.96 3.66
N MET A 323 22.97 4.35 4.65
CA MET A 323 24.31 4.92 4.45
C MET A 323 25.43 3.87 4.48
N THR A 324 25.15 2.63 4.89
CA THR A 324 26.15 1.58 5.04
C THR A 324 25.87 0.39 4.10
N LYS A 325 26.94 -0.20 3.55
CA LYS A 325 26.85 -1.41 2.73
C LYS A 325 26.26 -2.60 3.50
N GLU A 326 26.45 -2.62 4.81
CA GLU A 326 25.87 -3.64 5.69
C GLU A 326 24.36 -3.44 5.83
N GLY A 327 23.89 -2.20 6.01
CA GLY A 327 22.47 -1.89 6.04
C GLY A 327 21.74 -2.17 4.72
N GLU A 328 22.36 -1.88 3.57
CA GLU A 328 21.81 -2.27 2.26
C GLU A 328 21.61 -3.79 2.14
N ARG A 329 22.52 -4.60 2.71
CA ARG A 329 22.39 -6.06 2.74
C ARG A 329 21.25 -6.52 3.64
N ILE A 330 21.04 -5.85 4.78
CA ILE A 330 19.90 -6.14 5.68
C ILE A 330 18.58 -5.89 4.95
N LEU A 331 18.43 -4.72 4.30
CA LEU A 331 17.23 -4.40 3.52
C LEU A 331 16.99 -5.38 2.37
N SER A 332 18.06 -5.77 1.66
CA SER A 332 17.98 -6.79 0.61
C SER A 332 17.58 -8.17 1.15
N SER A 333 18.05 -8.52 2.36
CA SER A 333 17.70 -9.78 3.01
C SER A 333 16.23 -9.83 3.42
N VAL A 334 15.68 -8.71 3.90
CA VAL A 334 14.25 -8.59 4.19
C VAL A 334 13.42 -8.81 2.92
N ALA A 335 13.83 -8.25 1.78
CA ALA A 335 13.16 -8.51 0.51
C ALA A 335 13.17 -10.01 0.13
N ASN A 336 14.31 -10.68 0.33
CA ASN A 336 14.46 -12.11 0.05
C ASN A 336 13.64 -13.02 0.98
N MET A 337 13.16 -12.52 2.12
CA MET A 337 12.28 -13.23 3.04
C MET A 337 10.79 -13.15 2.65
N GLY A 338 10.46 -12.55 1.50
CA GLY A 338 9.07 -12.44 1.02
C GLY A 338 8.34 -11.18 1.50
N PHE A 339 9.09 -10.14 1.89
CA PHE A 339 8.54 -8.82 2.20
C PHE A 339 8.77 -7.85 1.05
N ALA A 340 7.78 -7.03 0.73
CA ALA A 340 8.03 -5.87 -0.11
C ALA A 340 8.78 -4.80 0.68
N VAL A 341 9.86 -4.28 0.11
CA VAL A 341 10.60 -3.11 0.59
C VAL A 341 10.53 -2.02 -0.47
N ARG A 342 9.92 -0.86 -0.16
CA ARG A 342 9.64 0.21 -1.14
C ARG A 342 9.88 1.59 -0.53
N GLY A 343 9.98 2.62 -1.37
CA GLY A 343 9.94 4.01 -0.92
C GLY A 343 8.53 4.42 -0.48
N ILE A 344 8.42 5.65 0.05
CA ILE A 344 7.18 6.21 0.64
C ILE A 344 6.00 6.27 -0.34
N TYR A 345 6.30 6.39 -1.63
CA TYR A 345 5.29 6.56 -2.69
C TYR A 345 5.03 5.28 -3.49
N GLY A 346 5.55 4.12 -3.05
CA GLY A 346 5.24 2.81 -3.62
C GLY A 346 6.26 2.28 -4.62
N GLU A 347 5.82 1.36 -5.49
CA GLU A 347 6.70 0.63 -6.43
C GLU A 347 7.38 1.56 -7.43
N GLY A 348 8.70 1.36 -7.64
CA GLY A 348 9.48 2.11 -8.61
C GLY A 348 9.83 3.55 -8.21
N THR A 349 9.47 4.00 -7.00
CA THR A 349 9.78 5.35 -6.51
C THR A 349 11.17 5.41 -5.86
N LYS A 350 11.90 6.52 -6.05
CA LYS A 350 13.19 6.73 -5.38
C LYS A 350 12.98 6.80 -3.87
N ASN A 351 13.89 6.21 -3.10
CA ASN A 351 13.91 6.32 -1.64
C ASN A 351 14.40 7.72 -1.23
N THR A 352 13.52 8.71 -1.27
CA THR A 352 13.84 10.08 -0.84
C THR A 352 13.84 10.16 0.69
N GLY A 353 14.88 10.75 1.28
CA GLY A 353 14.96 10.98 2.73
C GLY A 353 15.09 9.71 3.59
N ALA A 354 15.59 8.60 3.04
CA ALA A 354 15.80 7.34 3.77
C ALA A 354 14.53 6.79 4.47
N PHE A 355 13.36 7.05 3.87
CA PHE A 355 12.10 6.46 4.31
C PHE A 355 11.78 5.22 3.50
N TYR A 356 11.39 4.16 4.21
CA TYR A 356 11.11 2.85 3.65
C TYR A 356 9.75 2.36 4.13
N GLN A 357 9.02 1.66 3.26
CA GLN A 357 7.83 0.93 3.61
C GLN A 357 8.11 -0.57 3.48
N ILE A 358 7.78 -1.31 4.54
CA ILE A 358 7.91 -2.77 4.57
C ILE A 358 6.54 -3.40 4.78
N SER A 359 6.21 -4.42 4.00
CA SER A 359 4.91 -5.10 4.07
C SER A 359 4.94 -6.55 3.57
N ASN A 360 3.97 -7.37 3.98
CA ASN A 360 3.87 -8.79 3.61
C ASN A 360 3.41 -8.98 2.16
N ASP A 361 4.18 -9.64 1.29
CA ASP A 361 3.74 -9.81 -0.10
C ASP A 361 2.73 -10.95 -0.27
N ALA A 362 2.86 -12.03 0.50
CA ALA A 362 1.90 -13.12 0.50
C ALA A 362 0.67 -12.79 1.39
N THR A 363 -0.50 -13.17 0.89
CA THR A 363 -1.81 -12.99 1.54
C THR A 363 -2.62 -14.29 1.57
N LEU A 364 -2.19 -15.32 0.82
CA LEU A 364 -2.73 -16.68 0.78
C LEU A 364 -1.71 -17.67 1.37
N GLY A 365 -2.18 -18.72 2.06
CA GLY A 365 -1.31 -19.74 2.67
C GLY A 365 -0.90 -19.47 4.11
N GLN A 366 -1.17 -18.28 4.63
CA GLN A 366 -0.88 -17.88 6.00
C GLN A 366 -2.14 -17.26 6.62
N SER A 367 -2.30 -17.45 7.92
CA SER A 367 -3.33 -16.76 8.69
C SER A 367 -2.95 -15.28 8.91
N GLU A 368 -3.96 -14.46 9.23
CA GLU A 368 -3.74 -13.05 9.54
C GLU A 368 -2.78 -12.85 10.71
N GLN A 369 -2.88 -13.69 11.75
CA GLN A 369 -2.00 -13.62 12.91
C GLN A 369 -0.55 -13.97 12.56
N GLU A 370 -0.32 -15.01 11.73
CA GLU A 370 1.04 -15.35 11.29
C GLU A 370 1.69 -14.21 10.50
N ILE A 371 0.91 -13.54 9.63
CA ILE A 371 1.37 -12.36 8.88
C ILE A 371 1.74 -11.21 9.84
N ILE A 372 0.90 -10.96 10.84
CA ILE A 372 1.12 -9.92 11.86
C ILE A 372 2.40 -10.21 12.65
N ASP A 373 2.53 -11.43 13.17
CA ASP A 373 3.67 -11.85 13.99
C ASP A 373 4.99 -11.75 13.19
N GLN A 374 4.97 -12.13 11.91
CA GLN A 374 6.12 -12.01 11.02
C GLN A 374 6.56 -10.55 10.79
N ILE A 375 5.61 -9.66 10.48
CA ILE A 375 5.93 -8.24 10.28
C ILE A 375 6.44 -7.61 11.58
N GLN A 376 5.84 -7.93 12.73
CA GLN A 376 6.31 -7.43 14.02
C GLN A 376 7.73 -7.88 14.33
N SER A 377 8.04 -9.17 14.12
CA SER A 377 9.38 -9.72 14.33
C SER A 377 10.43 -9.02 13.45
N VAL A 378 10.13 -8.85 12.16
CA VAL A 378 11.02 -8.16 11.23
C VAL A 378 11.18 -6.68 11.60
N ALA A 379 10.08 -6.00 11.97
CA ALA A 379 10.13 -4.61 12.42
C ALA A 379 11.11 -4.44 13.59
N MET A 380 11.00 -5.30 14.61
CA MET A 380 11.86 -5.23 15.80
C MET A 380 13.34 -5.48 15.49
N GLN A 381 13.64 -6.39 14.57
CA GLN A 381 15.02 -6.62 14.11
C GLN A 381 15.57 -5.37 13.41
N ILE A 382 14.81 -4.79 12.48
CA ILE A 382 15.23 -3.59 11.74
C ILE A 382 15.42 -2.40 12.68
N ILE A 383 14.52 -2.21 13.64
CA ILE A 383 14.65 -1.16 14.68
C ILE A 383 15.97 -1.33 15.45
N THR A 384 16.30 -2.56 15.83
CA THR A 384 17.54 -2.87 16.56
C THR A 384 18.76 -2.53 15.71
N TYR A 385 18.81 -3.02 14.47
CA TYR A 385 19.92 -2.75 13.56
C TYR A 385 20.09 -1.27 13.23
N GLU A 386 19.00 -0.54 12.97
CA GLU A 386 19.07 0.90 12.71
C GLU A 386 19.65 1.67 13.91
N ARG A 387 19.23 1.34 15.14
CA ARG A 387 19.76 1.99 16.35
C ARG A 387 21.24 1.66 16.58
N GLU A 388 21.65 0.42 16.35
CA GLU A 388 23.06 0.02 16.42
C GLU A 388 23.91 0.74 15.38
N GLU A 389 23.44 0.84 14.13
CA GLU A 389 24.15 1.55 13.06
C GLU A 389 24.23 3.05 13.32
N ARG A 390 23.18 3.68 13.86
CA ARG A 390 23.22 5.10 14.30
C ARG A 390 24.34 5.33 15.32
N GLN A 391 24.48 4.44 16.30
CA GLN A 391 25.52 4.53 17.31
C GLN A 391 26.92 4.34 16.71
N LYS A 392 27.10 3.36 15.82
CA LYS A 392 28.38 3.14 15.11
C LYS A 392 28.78 4.35 14.27
N LEU A 393 27.83 4.98 13.58
CA LEU A 393 28.09 6.20 12.79
C LEU A 393 28.55 7.35 13.69
N LEU A 394 27.90 7.52 14.85
CA LEU A 394 28.26 8.54 15.82
C LEU A 394 29.66 8.32 16.40
N GLU A 395 30.04 7.07 16.67
CA GLU A 395 31.37 6.73 17.23
C GLU A 395 32.50 6.86 16.19
N LYS A 396 32.23 6.46 14.93
CA LYS A 396 33.26 6.39 13.89
C LYS A 396 33.59 7.74 13.27
N ASP A 397 32.58 8.58 13.01
CA ASP A 397 32.75 9.82 12.25
C ASP A 397 31.78 10.93 12.70
N ARG A 398 31.77 11.19 14.02
CA ARG A 398 30.91 12.19 14.66
C ARG A 398 30.92 13.53 13.95
N MET A 399 32.10 14.05 13.63
CA MET A 399 32.27 15.37 13.04
C MET A 399 31.60 15.47 11.67
N LYS A 400 31.73 14.44 10.82
CA LYS A 400 31.07 14.41 9.52
C LYS A 400 29.55 14.32 9.65
N LEU A 401 29.06 13.53 10.61
CA LEU A 401 27.63 13.41 10.88
C LEU A 401 27.04 14.72 11.41
N GLU A 402 27.71 15.36 12.36
CA GLU A 402 27.35 16.70 12.87
C GLU A 402 27.36 17.73 11.74
N ASP A 403 28.42 17.81 10.91
CA ASP A 403 28.49 18.75 9.78
C ASP A 403 27.32 18.56 8.80
N ALA A 404 26.98 17.32 8.43
CA ALA A 404 25.84 17.03 7.55
C ALA A 404 24.50 17.49 8.16
N ILE A 405 24.27 17.19 9.44
CA ILE A 405 23.06 17.55 10.17
C ILE A 405 22.93 19.08 10.32
N PHE A 406 24.00 19.76 10.71
CA PHE A 406 23.99 21.21 10.90
C PHE A 406 23.94 21.97 9.56
N ARG A 407 24.48 21.41 8.47
CA ARG A 407 24.24 21.95 7.12
C ARG A 407 22.76 21.87 6.75
N ALA A 408 22.12 20.72 6.98
CA ALA A 408 20.69 20.57 6.71
C ALA A 408 19.86 21.55 7.56
N TYR A 409 20.22 21.69 8.84
CA TYR A 409 19.58 22.64 9.74
C TYR A 409 19.76 24.10 9.29
N GLY A 410 20.97 24.48 8.89
CA GLY A 410 21.26 25.81 8.34
C GLY A 410 20.47 26.09 7.06
N ILE A 411 20.41 25.14 6.13
CA ILE A 411 19.62 25.29 4.90
C ILE A 411 18.15 25.48 5.25
N LEU A 412 17.55 24.59 6.05
CA LEU A 412 16.12 24.67 6.37
C LEU A 412 15.73 25.93 7.16
N ASN A 413 16.65 26.50 7.95
CA ASN A 413 16.39 27.73 8.71
C ASN A 413 16.53 29.02 7.87
N HIS A 414 17.28 28.98 6.76
CA HIS A 414 17.63 30.17 5.98
C HIS A 414 17.13 30.15 4.53
N ALA A 415 16.77 28.99 3.98
CA ALA A 415 16.25 28.84 2.64
C ALA A 415 15.02 29.73 2.42
N LYS A 416 14.95 30.31 1.22
CA LYS A 416 13.80 31.12 0.76
C LYS A 416 12.83 30.34 -0.11
N SER A 417 13.29 29.21 -0.64
CA SER A 417 12.55 28.29 -1.49
C SER A 417 13.18 26.92 -1.31
N VAL A 418 12.35 25.88 -1.20
CA VAL A 418 12.81 24.48 -1.07
C VAL A 418 11.80 23.57 -1.77
N SER A 419 12.31 22.65 -2.59
CA SER A 419 11.45 21.67 -3.29
C SER A 419 10.89 20.61 -2.33
N SER A 420 9.88 19.85 -2.76
CA SER A 420 9.33 18.74 -1.97
C SER A 420 10.40 17.67 -1.68
N ASP A 421 11.17 17.26 -2.68
CA ASP A 421 12.19 16.22 -2.54
C ASP A 421 13.35 16.69 -1.65
N GLU A 422 13.87 17.89 -1.90
CA GLU A 422 14.94 18.49 -1.10
C GLU A 422 14.50 18.67 0.36
N SER A 423 13.26 19.12 0.60
CA SER A 423 12.75 19.27 1.97
C SER A 423 12.72 17.94 2.71
N LEU A 424 12.35 16.85 2.03
CA LEU A 424 12.28 15.52 2.62
C LEU A 424 13.66 14.95 2.92
N GLU A 425 14.64 15.17 2.04
CA GLU A 425 16.04 14.80 2.28
C GLU A 425 16.63 15.57 3.46
N LEU A 426 16.39 16.88 3.54
CA LEU A 426 16.91 17.71 4.62
C LEU A 426 16.20 17.41 5.95
N LEU A 427 14.89 17.21 5.96
CA LEU A 427 14.14 16.82 7.16
C LEU A 427 14.60 15.46 7.68
N SER A 428 14.99 14.52 6.82
CA SER A 428 15.59 13.24 7.22
C SER A 428 16.81 13.43 8.11
N TRP A 429 17.70 14.37 7.78
CA TRP A 429 18.86 14.73 8.60
C TRP A 429 18.46 15.36 9.94
N ILE A 430 17.44 16.21 9.95
CA ILE A 430 16.94 16.82 11.20
C ILE A 430 16.35 15.75 12.12
N ILE A 431 15.53 14.84 11.59
CA ILE A 431 14.95 13.74 12.34
C ILE A 431 16.05 12.86 12.95
N LEU A 432 17.07 12.51 12.15
CA LEU A 432 18.23 11.77 12.65
C LEU A 432 18.92 12.54 13.78
N GLY A 433 19.24 13.82 13.56
CA GLY A 433 19.94 14.67 14.53
C GLY A 433 19.20 14.86 15.85
N ILE A 434 17.87 14.94 15.82
CA ILE A 434 17.03 14.93 17.04
C ILE A 434 17.16 13.57 17.74
N ASN A 435 16.98 12.47 17.01
CA ASN A 435 16.92 11.12 17.58
C ASN A 435 18.26 10.63 18.16
N ILE A 436 19.39 11.08 17.62
CA ILE A 436 20.74 10.77 18.16
C ILE A 436 21.27 11.85 19.12
N GLY A 437 20.46 12.86 19.44
CA GLY A 437 20.78 13.87 20.46
C GLY A 437 21.78 14.95 20.03
N LEU A 438 22.01 15.15 18.73
CA LEU A 438 22.86 16.22 18.21
C LEU A 438 22.13 17.57 18.09
N ILE A 439 20.79 17.56 17.99
CA ILE A 439 19.96 18.77 18.04
C ILE A 439 18.84 18.62 19.09
N PRO A 440 19.17 18.59 20.39
CA PRO A 440 18.17 18.38 21.46
C PRO A 440 17.15 19.52 21.55
N ASP A 441 17.51 20.72 21.11
CA ASP A 441 16.66 21.91 21.10
C ASP A 441 15.42 21.78 20.19
N LEU A 442 15.37 20.78 19.31
CA LEU A 442 14.23 20.51 18.44
C LEU A 442 13.42 19.28 18.87
N SER A 443 13.68 18.70 20.04
CA SER A 443 12.97 17.52 20.54
C SER A 443 11.45 17.73 20.73
N HIS A 444 11.00 18.98 20.84
CA HIS A 444 9.57 19.33 20.91
C HIS A 444 8.90 19.44 19.54
N VAL A 445 9.66 19.46 18.44
CA VAL A 445 9.12 19.62 17.08
C VAL A 445 8.45 18.32 16.65
N ASN A 446 7.18 18.42 16.24
CA ASN A 446 6.47 17.30 15.64
C ASN A 446 6.93 17.10 14.18
N VAL A 447 8.02 16.35 14.02
CA VAL A 447 8.60 16.03 12.70
C VAL A 447 7.65 15.21 11.82
N GLY A 448 6.78 14.39 12.41
CA GLY A 448 5.73 13.66 11.70
C GLY A 448 4.77 14.59 10.96
N SER A 449 4.26 15.65 11.62
CA SER A 449 3.42 16.64 10.93
C SER A 449 4.20 17.36 9.83
N LEU A 450 5.48 17.68 10.05
CA LEU A 450 6.30 18.35 9.04
C LEU A 450 6.43 17.54 7.75
N LEU A 451 6.49 16.21 7.82
CA LEU A 451 6.55 15.36 6.63
C LEU A 451 5.30 15.47 5.74
N VAL A 452 4.17 15.89 6.32
CA VAL A 452 2.87 15.99 5.66
C VAL A 452 2.50 17.44 5.34
N LEU A 453 2.64 18.37 6.29
CA LEU A 453 2.30 19.79 6.14
C LEU A 453 3.16 20.51 5.08
N THR A 454 4.34 19.98 4.78
CA THR A 454 5.21 20.51 3.72
C THR A 454 4.83 20.03 2.33
N ARG A 455 3.79 19.21 2.19
CA ARG A 455 3.35 18.66 0.91
C ARG A 455 2.42 19.60 0.16
N SER A 456 2.39 19.44 -1.15
CA SER A 456 1.82 20.42 -2.08
C SER A 456 0.34 20.67 -1.83
N ALA A 457 -0.46 19.64 -1.56
CA ALA A 457 -1.88 19.84 -1.29
C ALA A 457 -2.11 20.52 0.07
N HIS A 458 -1.32 20.18 1.10
CA HIS A 458 -1.39 20.86 2.39
C HIS A 458 -1.06 22.34 2.29
N LEU A 459 0.00 22.70 1.56
CA LEU A 459 0.39 24.10 1.35
C LEU A 459 -0.74 24.89 0.68
N GLN A 460 -1.34 24.33 -0.37
CA GLN A 460 -2.45 24.97 -1.08
C GLN A 460 -3.68 25.11 -0.20
N LYS A 461 -4.04 24.07 0.58
CA LYS A 461 -5.16 24.15 1.54
C LYS A 461 -4.93 25.18 2.64
N MET A 462 -3.69 25.35 3.10
CA MET A 462 -3.35 26.35 4.12
C MET A 462 -3.41 27.79 3.59
N GLU A 463 -3.02 28.03 2.34
CA GLU A 463 -3.13 29.36 1.72
C GLU A 463 -4.57 29.65 1.21
N GLY A 464 -5.38 28.60 1.02
CA GLY A 464 -6.77 28.72 0.58
C GLY A 464 -6.95 28.92 -0.93
N GLU A 465 -5.89 28.74 -1.71
CA GLU A 465 -5.88 28.88 -3.17
C GLU A 465 -4.90 27.90 -3.82
N GLU A 466 -5.06 27.67 -5.12
CA GLU A 466 -4.07 26.92 -5.91
C GLU A 466 -2.79 27.73 -6.06
N LEU A 467 -1.64 27.08 -5.83
CA LEU A 467 -0.34 27.72 -5.85
C LEU A 467 0.50 27.16 -6.98
N ASP A 468 1.23 28.00 -7.70
CA ASP A 468 2.25 27.52 -8.63
C ASP A 468 3.43 26.86 -7.89
N LEU A 469 4.25 26.08 -8.61
CA LEU A 469 5.37 25.35 -8.01
C LEU A 469 6.38 26.27 -7.29
N SER A 470 6.59 27.48 -7.80
CA SER A 470 7.51 28.45 -7.19
C SER A 470 7.00 28.92 -5.83
N THR A 471 5.71 29.27 -5.78
CA THR A 471 5.02 29.74 -4.58
C THR A 471 4.88 28.63 -3.55
N GLN A 472 4.58 27.40 -3.98
CA GLN A 472 4.63 26.22 -3.12
C GLN A 472 6.01 26.05 -2.47
N ASN A 473 7.11 26.16 -3.24
CA ASN A 473 8.46 26.02 -2.70
C ASN A 473 8.83 27.11 -1.68
N ILE A 474 8.35 28.34 -1.89
CA ILE A 474 8.51 29.46 -0.96
C ILE A 474 7.69 29.23 0.32
N SER A 475 6.42 28.85 0.19
CA SER A 475 5.53 28.58 1.33
C SER A 475 6.08 27.40 2.16
N ARG A 476 6.58 26.36 1.51
CA ARG A 476 7.27 25.23 2.15
C ARG A 476 8.44 25.68 3.03
N ALA A 477 9.33 26.51 2.49
CA ALA A 477 10.48 27.04 3.25
C ALA A 477 10.02 27.87 4.46
N LYS A 478 8.95 28.68 4.30
CA LYS A 478 8.36 29.48 5.37
C LYS A 478 7.78 28.63 6.50
N ILE A 479 7.03 27.57 6.16
CA ILE A 479 6.44 26.65 7.16
C ILE A 479 7.54 25.94 7.93
N ILE A 480 8.49 25.32 7.22
CA ILE A 480 9.61 24.59 7.84
C ILE A 480 10.34 25.51 8.83
N LYS A 481 10.69 26.73 8.39
CA LYS A 481 11.36 27.69 9.26
C LYS A 481 10.54 28.03 10.51
N THR A 482 9.23 28.23 10.35
CA THR A 482 8.33 28.55 11.47
C THR A 482 8.36 27.44 12.51
N PHE A 483 8.22 26.17 12.08
CA PHE A 483 8.27 25.00 12.95
C PHE A 483 9.63 24.83 13.64
N LEU A 484 10.74 25.02 12.93
CA LEU A 484 12.09 24.90 13.50
C LEU A 484 12.40 26.04 14.48
N SER A 485 11.81 27.21 14.31
CA SER A 485 12.03 28.37 15.18
C SER A 485 11.10 28.43 16.40
N ALA A 486 9.96 27.75 16.34
CA ALA A 486 8.93 27.81 17.37
C ALA A 486 9.40 27.11 18.63
N LYS A 487 9.84 27.86 19.65
CA LYS A 487 10.06 27.33 21.00
C LYS A 487 8.69 27.11 21.65
N ASN A 488 8.24 25.86 21.73
CA ASN A 488 7.00 25.45 22.40
C ASN A 488 5.73 26.21 21.97
N GLN A 489 5.09 25.81 20.86
CA GLN A 489 3.63 25.97 20.73
C GLN A 489 3.04 25.11 19.61
N THR A 490 1.85 24.57 19.89
CA THR A 490 0.91 23.90 18.99
C THR A 490 0.60 24.83 17.81
N ILE A 491 1.25 24.62 16.67
CA ILE A 491 0.88 25.30 15.43
C ILE A 491 -0.32 24.52 14.86
N VAL A 492 -1.41 25.25 14.60
CA VAL A 492 -2.69 24.84 14.00
C VAL A 492 -3.81 24.41 14.98
N GLN A 493 -4.40 25.41 15.65
CA GLN A 493 -5.85 25.49 15.87
C GLN A 493 -6.29 26.95 15.72
N SER A 494 -6.40 27.44 14.48
CA SER A 494 -7.11 28.69 14.21
C SER A 494 -7.64 28.70 12.78
N ASN A 495 -8.88 28.23 12.70
CA ASN A 495 -9.98 28.49 11.77
C ASN A 495 -10.50 27.24 11.07
#